data_AF-A0A7J0G8W3-F1
#
_entry.id   AF-A0A7J0G8W3-F1
#
_cell.length_a   1.000
_cell.length_b   1.000
_cell.length_c   1.000
_cell.angle_alpha   90.00
_cell.angle_beta   90.00
_cell.angle_gamma   90.00
#
_symmetry.space_group_name_H-M   'P 1'
#
loop_
_entity.id
_entity.type
_entity.pdbx_description
1 polymer ?
#
loop_
_entity_poly.entity_id
_entity_poly.type
_entity_poly.pdbx_seq_one_letter_code
_entity_poly.pdbx_strand_id
1 'polypeptide(L)'
;MIDNGFPLTTEPNILRQMIASPNIVSKMLSVATGNSSNVSNTLPDATASCVPWRITDLKHTNNEVYVDLVEEMDAIINSDGALVKCEINGEVQVNSHLSGLPDLTLSFANPSILNDVRFHPCVRFRPWESHQILSFVPPDGQFKLMSYRSNVIHLQGQKVEEYSDICKATANLRFWDMPYQCFADLTSNHGAVNILANKTCSWSIGRIPKDKAPSMSGTLALETDLERLNVFPTFQVGFRIMGVALSALQIDKLDLRNLPNRPYKGFRALTQAGEFEVRS
;
A
#
# COMPACT_ATOMS: atom_id res chain seq x y z
N MET A 1 -18.82 -17.74 -3.84
CA MET A 1 -19.79 -18.82 -4.03
C MET A 1 -19.10 -20.15 -3.78
N ILE A 2 -19.60 -20.94 -2.83
CA ILE A 2 -19.10 -22.27 -2.49
C ILE A 2 -20.22 -23.25 -2.80
N ASP A 3 -19.89 -24.34 -3.47
CA ASP A 3 -20.82 -25.44 -3.74
C ASP A 3 -20.22 -26.75 -3.19
N ASN A 4 -21.00 -27.44 -2.36
CA ASN A 4 -20.58 -28.67 -1.66
C ASN A 4 -19.20 -28.58 -0.95
N GLY A 5 -18.86 -27.42 -0.38
CA GLY A 5 -17.59 -27.18 0.30
C GLY A 5 -16.42 -26.77 -0.62
N PHE A 6 -16.60 -26.74 -1.94
CA PHE A 6 -15.59 -26.30 -2.89
C PHE A 6 -15.87 -24.87 -3.39
N PRO A 7 -14.86 -23.98 -3.47
CA PRO A 7 -15.04 -22.65 -4.04
C PRO A 7 -15.33 -22.76 -5.54
N LEU A 8 -16.48 -22.26 -5.98
CA LEU A 8 -16.93 -22.33 -7.38
C LEU A 8 -16.64 -21.03 -8.16
N THR A 9 -16.99 -19.89 -7.58
CA THR A 9 -16.69 -18.56 -8.14
C THR A 9 -16.51 -17.57 -7.00
N THR A 10 -15.35 -16.94 -6.95
CA THR A 10 -15.02 -15.89 -5.97
C THR A 10 -14.95 -14.50 -6.62
N GLU A 11 -15.06 -14.42 -7.94
CA GLU A 11 -14.92 -13.17 -8.70
C GLU A 11 -16.12 -12.23 -8.49
N PRO A 12 -15.94 -11.05 -7.89
CA PRO A 12 -17.03 -10.13 -7.59
C PRO A 12 -17.80 -9.66 -8.82
N ASN A 13 -17.12 -9.53 -9.97
CA ASN A 13 -17.75 -9.10 -11.22
C ASN A 13 -18.74 -10.14 -11.74
N ILE A 14 -18.41 -11.43 -11.63
CA ILE A 14 -19.33 -12.53 -11.95
C ILE A 14 -20.49 -12.54 -10.95
N LEU A 15 -20.19 -12.39 -9.66
CA LEU A 15 -21.21 -12.41 -8.60
C LEU A 15 -22.21 -11.24 -8.71
N ARG A 16 -21.76 -10.02 -9.07
CA ARG A 16 -22.63 -8.86 -9.30
C ARG A 16 -23.55 -9.02 -10.51
N GLN A 17 -23.14 -9.77 -11.53
CA GLN A 17 -24.01 -10.08 -12.67
C GLN A 17 -25.02 -11.18 -12.34
N MET A 18 -24.64 -12.14 -11.48
CA MET A 18 -25.55 -13.20 -11.03
C MET A 18 -26.56 -12.72 -9.99
N ILE A 19 -26.17 -11.77 -9.13
CA ILE A 19 -26.98 -11.26 -8.03
C ILE A 19 -27.28 -9.79 -8.32
N ALA A 20 -28.50 -9.52 -8.81
CA ALA A 20 -28.93 -8.16 -9.08
C ALA A 20 -28.96 -7.36 -7.77
N SER A 21 -28.37 -6.15 -7.80
CA SER A 21 -28.46 -5.23 -6.66
C SER A 21 -29.93 -4.88 -6.41
N PRO A 22 -30.46 -5.00 -5.18
CA PRO A 22 -31.87 -4.73 -4.92
C PRO A 22 -32.16 -3.24 -5.10
N ASN A 23 -32.82 -2.88 -6.20
CA ASN A 23 -33.35 -1.54 -6.43
C ASN A 23 -34.75 -1.42 -5.79
N ILE A 24 -35.14 -0.22 -5.37
CA ILE A 24 -36.46 0.02 -4.74
C ILE A 24 -37.61 -0.42 -5.67
N VAL A 25 -37.41 -0.30 -6.99
CA VAL A 25 -38.36 -0.74 -8.02
C VAL A 25 -38.47 -2.28 -8.07
N SER A 26 -37.37 -3.02 -7.91
CA SER A 26 -37.42 -4.50 -7.92
C SER A 26 -38.05 -5.06 -6.64
N LYS A 27 -37.91 -4.36 -5.50
CA LYS A 27 -38.68 -4.68 -4.28
C LYS A 27 -40.18 -4.48 -4.50
N MET A 28 -40.61 -3.37 -5.10
CA MET A 28 -42.03 -3.12 -5.36
C MET A 28 -42.63 -4.11 -6.38
N LEU A 29 -41.86 -4.49 -7.40
CA LEU A 29 -42.28 -5.49 -8.38
C LEU A 29 -42.41 -6.89 -7.74
N SER A 30 -41.46 -7.29 -6.88
CA SER A 30 -41.52 -8.58 -6.18
C SER A 30 -42.74 -8.75 -5.27
N VAL A 31 -43.27 -7.64 -4.72
CA VAL A 31 -44.51 -7.62 -3.92
C VAL A 31 -45.75 -7.74 -4.81
N ALA A 32 -45.72 -7.23 -6.04
CA ALA A 32 -46.86 -7.23 -6.96
C ALA A 32 -46.98 -8.49 -7.82
N THR A 33 -45.87 -9.13 -8.20
CA THR A 33 -45.86 -10.28 -9.13
C THR A 33 -45.52 -11.63 -8.49
N GLY A 34 -45.22 -11.69 -7.19
CA GLY A 34 -44.97 -12.97 -6.48
C GLY A 34 -43.68 -13.71 -6.84
N ASN A 35 -42.93 -13.27 -7.85
CA ASN A 35 -41.63 -13.82 -8.21
C ASN A 35 -40.52 -13.19 -7.35
N SER A 36 -39.90 -14.01 -6.48
CA SER A 36 -38.96 -13.59 -5.43
C SER A 36 -37.47 -13.77 -5.75
N SER A 37 -37.10 -14.18 -6.97
CA SER A 37 -35.70 -14.44 -7.32
C SER A 37 -34.98 -13.18 -7.80
N ASN A 38 -34.04 -12.65 -6.99
CA ASN A 38 -33.08 -11.60 -7.39
C ASN A 38 -31.91 -12.16 -8.25
N VAL A 39 -32.04 -13.38 -8.75
CA VAL A 39 -31.05 -14.07 -9.56
C VAL A 39 -31.36 -13.78 -11.03
N SER A 40 -30.37 -13.33 -11.79
CA SER A 40 -30.54 -13.10 -13.23
C SER A 40 -30.80 -14.42 -13.97
N ASN A 41 -31.74 -14.41 -14.93
CA ASN A 41 -32.03 -15.57 -15.80
C ASN A 41 -31.01 -15.74 -16.93
N THR A 42 -30.09 -14.78 -17.11
CA THR A 42 -28.98 -14.87 -18.07
C THR A 42 -27.68 -15.19 -17.35
N LEU A 43 -26.96 -16.19 -17.85
CA LEU A 43 -25.62 -16.50 -17.37
C LEU A 43 -24.67 -15.33 -17.72
N PRO A 44 -23.82 -14.87 -16.78
CA PRO A 44 -22.79 -13.88 -17.06
C PRO A 44 -21.86 -14.36 -18.19
N ASP A 45 -21.59 -13.52 -19.20
CA ASP A 45 -20.62 -13.82 -20.27
C ASP A 45 -19.22 -14.15 -19.70
N ALA A 46 -18.92 -13.64 -18.52
CA ALA A 46 -17.69 -13.89 -17.79
C ALA A 46 -17.52 -15.35 -17.32
N THR A 47 -18.57 -16.18 -17.28
CA THR A 47 -18.47 -17.61 -16.92
C THR A 47 -17.84 -18.46 -18.02
N ALA A 48 -17.82 -17.99 -19.27
CA ALA A 48 -17.16 -18.63 -20.40
C ALA A 48 -15.84 -17.93 -20.82
N SER A 49 -15.49 -16.83 -20.15
CA SER A 49 -14.32 -16.01 -20.49
C SER A 49 -13.05 -16.52 -19.80
N CYS A 50 -11.93 -16.59 -20.53
CA CYS A 50 -10.60 -16.81 -19.94
C CYS A 50 -10.09 -15.61 -19.11
N VAL A 51 -10.86 -14.52 -19.04
CA VAL A 51 -10.58 -13.30 -18.28
C VAL A 51 -11.77 -13.01 -17.34
N PRO A 52 -12.01 -13.86 -16.32
CA PRO A 52 -13.22 -13.78 -15.49
C PRO A 52 -13.31 -12.51 -14.64
N TRP A 53 -12.19 -11.83 -14.40
CA TRP A 53 -12.10 -10.60 -13.63
C TRP A 53 -12.50 -9.34 -14.43
N ARG A 54 -12.80 -9.43 -15.73
CA ARG A 54 -13.10 -8.26 -16.58
C ARG A 54 -14.30 -8.47 -17.50
N ILE A 55 -15.16 -7.46 -17.59
CA ILE A 55 -16.32 -7.43 -18.48
C ILE A 55 -15.89 -6.91 -19.87
N THR A 56 -16.36 -7.55 -20.94
CA THR A 56 -15.97 -7.29 -22.34
C THR A 56 -16.51 -5.96 -22.88
N ASP A 57 -17.73 -5.57 -22.54
CA ASP A 57 -18.42 -4.41 -23.13
C ASP A 57 -18.30 -3.12 -22.29
N LEU A 58 -17.29 -3.05 -21.43
CA LEU A 58 -17.07 -1.89 -20.58
C LEU A 58 -16.70 -0.66 -21.43
N LYS A 59 -17.35 0.48 -21.20
CA LYS A 59 -17.09 1.75 -21.90
C LYS A 59 -16.84 2.86 -20.89
N HIS A 60 -15.69 3.51 -21.03
CA HIS A 60 -15.35 4.73 -20.31
C HIS A 60 -15.33 5.92 -21.28
N THR A 61 -15.67 7.10 -20.76
CA THR A 61 -15.61 8.34 -21.56
C THR A 61 -14.17 8.67 -21.93
N ASN A 62 -13.26 8.49 -20.97
CA ASN A 62 -11.82 8.66 -21.14
C ASN A 62 -11.12 7.35 -20.77
N ASN A 63 -10.15 6.94 -21.56
CA ASN A 63 -9.33 5.78 -21.24
C ASN A 63 -8.09 6.26 -20.47
N GLU A 64 -7.98 5.86 -19.21
CA GLU A 64 -6.86 6.23 -18.35
C GLU A 64 -6.41 5.06 -17.48
N VAL A 65 -5.10 5.02 -17.21
CA VAL A 65 -4.50 4.05 -16.30
C VAL A 65 -3.46 4.75 -15.42
N TYR A 66 -3.52 4.50 -14.12
CA TYR A 66 -2.54 4.97 -13.16
C TYR A 66 -1.85 3.77 -12.54
N VAL A 67 -0.53 3.83 -12.43
CA VAL A 67 0.30 2.83 -11.74
C VAL A 67 0.99 3.51 -10.57
N ASP A 68 0.63 3.09 -9.37
CA ASP A 68 1.21 3.55 -8.12
C ASP A 68 2.18 2.49 -7.59
N LEU A 69 3.44 2.87 -7.41
CA LEU A 69 4.43 2.09 -6.69
C LEU A 69 4.42 2.52 -5.22
N VAL A 70 3.87 1.67 -4.35
CA VAL A 70 3.70 1.94 -2.92
C VAL A 70 4.65 1.05 -2.14
N GLU A 71 5.53 1.64 -1.34
CA GLU A 71 6.49 0.92 -0.51
C GLU A 71 6.27 1.21 0.97
N GLU A 72 6.34 0.16 1.77
CA GLU A 72 6.39 0.22 3.23
C GLU A 72 7.75 -0.28 3.70
N MET A 73 8.44 0.54 4.50
CA MET A 73 9.75 0.22 5.05
C MET A 73 9.64 -0.23 6.50
N ASP A 74 10.07 -1.46 6.76
CA ASP A 74 10.22 -2.01 8.11
C ASP A 74 11.70 -1.94 8.49
N ALA A 75 12.03 -1.32 9.62
CA ALA A 75 13.40 -1.22 10.07
C ALA A 75 13.51 -1.20 11.59
N ILE A 76 14.61 -1.77 12.10
CA ILE A 76 14.96 -1.73 13.52
C ILE A 76 16.36 -1.14 13.64
N ILE A 77 16.48 -0.05 14.36
CA ILE A 77 17.74 0.61 14.69
C ILE A 77 17.99 0.41 16.19
N ASN A 78 19.17 -0.08 16.55
CA ASN A 78 19.59 -0.25 17.94
C ASN A 78 20.03 1.07 18.59
N SER A 79 20.25 1.05 19.89
CA SER A 79 20.65 2.22 20.69
C SER A 79 22.04 2.76 20.36
N ASP A 80 22.90 1.95 19.75
CA ASP A 80 24.19 2.36 19.17
C ASP A 80 24.05 3.01 17.78
N GLY A 81 22.83 3.08 17.23
CA GLY A 81 22.53 3.56 15.89
C GLY A 81 22.74 2.50 14.80
N ALA A 82 23.05 1.25 15.14
CA ALA A 82 23.23 0.19 14.16
C ALA A 82 21.89 -0.31 13.60
N LEU A 83 21.83 -0.49 12.27
CA LEU A 83 20.68 -1.07 11.59
C LEU A 83 20.66 -2.59 11.78
N VAL A 84 19.67 -3.10 12.51
CA VAL A 84 19.50 -4.52 12.81
C VAL A 84 18.72 -5.23 11.71
N LYS A 85 17.63 -4.60 11.27
CA LYS A 85 16.72 -5.12 10.25
C LYS A 85 16.34 -3.97 9.34
N CYS A 86 16.25 -4.23 8.05
CA CYS A 86 15.71 -3.30 7.08
C CYS A 86 15.13 -4.07 5.90
N GLU A 87 13.84 -3.91 5.69
CA GLU A 87 13.09 -4.59 4.65
C GLU A 87 12.08 -3.63 4.02
N ILE A 88 11.92 -3.72 2.71
CA ILE A 88 10.88 -3.00 1.98
C ILE A 88 9.86 -3.98 1.46
N ASN A 89 8.60 -3.77 1.83
CA ASN A 89 7.44 -4.42 1.26
C ASN A 89 6.84 -3.47 0.22
N GLY A 90 6.90 -3.85 -1.05
CA GLY A 90 6.41 -3.03 -2.14
C GLY A 90 5.17 -3.61 -2.80
N GLU A 91 4.29 -2.72 -3.25
CA GLU A 91 3.08 -3.02 -3.99
C GLU A 91 3.01 -2.19 -5.26
N VAL A 92 2.64 -2.83 -6.36
CA VAL A 92 2.26 -2.15 -7.60
C VAL A 92 0.74 -2.13 -7.64
N GLN A 93 0.16 -0.97 -7.34
CA GLN A 93 -1.28 -0.75 -7.41
C GLN A 93 -1.64 -0.11 -8.74
N VAL A 94 -2.71 -0.58 -9.35
CA VAL A 94 -3.18 -0.09 -10.64
C VAL A 94 -4.61 0.41 -10.48
N ASN A 95 -4.87 1.60 -11.00
CA ASN A 95 -6.22 2.12 -11.17
C ASN A 95 -6.51 2.26 -12.67
N SER A 96 -7.35 1.37 -13.20
CA SER A 96 -7.61 1.24 -14.63
C SER A 96 -9.04 1.63 -14.95
N HIS A 97 -9.23 2.70 -15.73
CA HIS A 97 -10.50 3.06 -16.36
C HIS A 97 -10.32 2.95 -17.87
N LEU A 98 -10.35 1.72 -18.38
CA LEU A 98 -10.07 1.40 -19.78
C LEU A 98 -11.28 0.71 -20.40
N SER A 99 -11.62 1.02 -21.65
CA SER A 99 -12.75 0.40 -22.34
C SER A 99 -12.36 -0.94 -22.98
N GLY A 100 -13.34 -1.83 -23.18
CA GLY A 100 -13.15 -3.10 -23.89
C GLY A 100 -12.22 -4.08 -23.17
N LEU A 101 -11.41 -4.81 -23.95
CA LEU A 101 -10.41 -5.80 -23.50
C LEU A 101 -8.97 -5.31 -23.77
N PRO A 102 -8.45 -4.35 -23.00
CA PRO A 102 -7.09 -3.85 -23.15
C PRO A 102 -6.07 -4.92 -22.73
N ASP A 103 -4.98 -5.02 -23.49
CA ASP A 103 -3.83 -5.86 -23.13
C ASP A 103 -2.66 -4.95 -22.74
N LEU A 104 -2.20 -5.09 -21.50
CA LEU A 104 -1.18 -4.24 -20.89
C LEU A 104 0.14 -5.00 -20.77
N THR A 105 1.24 -4.28 -20.94
CA THR A 105 2.59 -4.78 -20.72
C THR A 105 3.36 -3.77 -19.88
N LEU A 106 3.75 -4.14 -18.66
CA LEU A 106 4.56 -3.33 -17.73
C LEU A 106 5.93 -3.99 -17.54
N SER A 107 6.97 -3.17 -17.55
CA SER A 107 8.37 -3.59 -17.36
C SER A 107 9.09 -2.64 -16.41
N PHE A 108 10.09 -3.17 -15.72
CA PHE A 108 10.96 -2.42 -14.81
C PHE A 108 12.36 -2.31 -15.40
N ALA A 109 13.05 -1.21 -15.12
CA ALA A 109 14.42 -1.00 -15.60
C ALA A 109 15.43 -1.91 -14.86
N ASN A 110 15.10 -2.26 -13.61
CA ASN A 110 15.96 -3.01 -12.69
C ASN A 110 15.17 -4.09 -11.93
N PRO A 111 14.57 -5.08 -12.61
CA PRO A 111 13.72 -6.09 -11.97
C PRO A 111 14.48 -7.00 -10.98
N SER A 112 15.82 -7.03 -11.03
CA SER A 112 16.66 -7.86 -10.16
C SER A 112 16.56 -7.52 -8.67
N ILE A 113 15.99 -6.38 -8.30
CA ILE A 113 15.78 -6.01 -6.89
C ILE A 113 14.53 -6.66 -6.27
N LEU A 114 13.66 -7.22 -7.11
CA LEU A 114 12.39 -7.79 -6.73
C LEU A 114 12.59 -9.21 -6.20
N ASN A 115 12.29 -9.41 -4.92
CA ASN A 115 12.26 -10.73 -4.26
C ASN A 115 10.82 -11.08 -3.87
N ASP A 116 10.55 -12.37 -3.63
CA ASP A 116 9.26 -12.89 -3.14
C ASP A 116 8.04 -12.30 -3.88
N VAL A 117 8.11 -12.23 -5.21
CA VAL A 117 7.08 -11.58 -6.02
C VAL A 117 5.79 -12.41 -6.03
N ARG A 118 4.68 -11.74 -5.78
CA ARG A 118 3.33 -12.33 -5.86
C ARG A 118 2.48 -11.51 -6.82
N PHE A 119 1.72 -12.20 -7.67
CA PHE A 119 0.93 -11.57 -8.73
C PHE A 119 -0.57 -11.66 -8.48
N HIS A 120 -1.29 -10.68 -9.01
CA HIS A 120 -2.71 -10.82 -9.28
C HIS A 120 -2.95 -11.93 -10.32
N PRO A 121 -4.06 -12.68 -10.25
CA PRO A 121 -4.42 -13.70 -11.24
C PRO A 121 -4.49 -13.20 -12.70
N CYS A 122 -4.61 -11.89 -12.90
CA CYS A 122 -4.63 -11.30 -14.24
C CYS A 122 -3.28 -11.29 -14.95
N VAL A 123 -2.19 -11.53 -14.22
CA VAL A 123 -0.83 -11.57 -14.77
C VAL A 123 -0.54 -12.92 -15.40
N ARG A 124 -0.11 -12.89 -16.66
CA ARG A 124 0.38 -14.06 -17.38
C ARG A 124 1.77 -14.39 -16.86
N PHE A 125 1.94 -15.60 -16.31
CA PHE A 125 3.21 -16.01 -15.69
C PHE A 125 4.36 -16.20 -16.70
N ARG A 126 4.10 -16.74 -17.91
CA ARG A 126 5.17 -17.08 -18.88
C ARG A 126 6.01 -15.86 -19.32
N PRO A 127 5.43 -14.70 -19.71
CA PRO A 127 6.23 -13.52 -20.03
C PRO A 127 7.08 -13.02 -18.87
N TRP A 128 6.57 -13.14 -17.64
CA TRP A 128 7.34 -12.80 -16.45
C TRP A 128 8.53 -13.74 -16.27
N GLU A 129 8.30 -15.05 -16.31
CA GLU A 129 9.34 -16.07 -16.15
C GLU A 129 10.47 -15.93 -17.19
N SER A 130 10.12 -15.66 -18.45
CA SER A 130 11.10 -15.59 -19.54
C SER A 130 11.82 -14.24 -19.67
N HIS A 131 11.11 -13.13 -19.42
CA HIS A 131 11.62 -11.78 -19.76
C HIS A 131 11.46 -10.75 -18.64
N GLN A 132 10.93 -11.15 -17.47
CA GLN A 132 10.60 -10.24 -16.37
C GLN A 132 9.62 -9.12 -16.78
N ILE A 133 8.68 -9.47 -17.67
CA ILE A 133 7.66 -8.56 -18.18
C ILE A 133 6.29 -8.97 -17.63
N LEU A 134 5.56 -8.01 -17.07
CA LEU A 134 4.19 -8.20 -16.63
C LEU A 134 3.25 -8.00 -17.81
N SER A 135 2.63 -9.09 -18.29
CA SER A 135 1.58 -9.03 -19.30
C SER A 135 0.24 -9.40 -18.68
N PHE A 136 -0.78 -8.55 -18.85
CA PHE A 136 -2.07 -8.73 -18.17
C PHE A 136 -3.22 -7.98 -18.84
N VAL A 137 -4.44 -8.49 -18.63
CA VAL A 137 -5.67 -7.75 -18.89
C VAL A 137 -6.18 -7.22 -17.54
N PRO A 138 -6.16 -5.91 -17.26
CA PRO A 138 -6.46 -5.39 -15.93
C PRO A 138 -7.94 -5.56 -15.56
N PRO A 139 -8.27 -5.90 -14.30
CA PRO A 139 -9.57 -5.55 -13.72
C PRO A 139 -9.89 -4.06 -13.90
N ASP A 140 -11.17 -3.70 -13.87
CA ASP A 140 -11.59 -2.30 -13.88
C ASP A 140 -11.52 -1.69 -12.48
N GLY A 141 -11.13 -0.42 -12.39
CA GLY A 141 -10.92 0.30 -11.14
C GLY A 141 -9.58 -0.01 -10.47
N GLN A 142 -9.54 0.14 -9.14
CA GLN A 142 -8.33 -0.04 -8.33
C GLN A 142 -8.12 -1.52 -7.94
N PHE A 143 -6.93 -2.05 -8.21
CA PHE A 143 -6.52 -3.38 -7.78
C PHE A 143 -5.00 -3.44 -7.53
N LYS A 144 -4.56 -4.45 -6.77
CA LYS A 144 -3.14 -4.75 -6.55
C LYS A 144 -2.66 -5.66 -7.66
N LEU A 145 -1.76 -5.19 -8.53
CA LEU A 145 -1.22 -5.97 -9.65
C LEU A 145 -0.17 -6.98 -9.17
N MET A 146 0.74 -6.53 -8.31
CA MET A 146 1.74 -7.38 -7.69
C MET A 146 2.20 -6.84 -6.33
N SER A 147 2.79 -7.71 -5.53
CA SER A 147 3.57 -7.34 -4.34
C SER A 147 4.95 -7.97 -4.44
N TYR A 148 5.94 -7.36 -3.82
CA TYR A 148 7.32 -7.83 -3.77
C TYR A 148 7.95 -7.46 -2.44
N ARG A 149 9.08 -8.10 -2.14
CA ARG A 149 9.97 -7.74 -1.04
C ARG A 149 11.31 -7.31 -1.62
N SER A 150 11.98 -6.39 -0.95
CA SER A 150 13.34 -6.00 -1.31
C SER A 150 14.21 -5.87 -0.07
N ASN A 151 15.40 -6.45 -0.15
CA ASN A 151 16.40 -6.36 0.92
C ASN A 151 17.23 -5.11 0.69
N VAL A 152 17.24 -4.22 1.68
CA VAL A 152 17.70 -2.84 1.56
C VAL A 152 19.22 -2.73 1.80
N ILE A 153 19.98 -3.74 1.36
CA ILE A 153 21.44 -3.81 1.57
C ILE A 153 22.16 -2.64 0.87
N HIS A 154 21.49 -1.98 -0.09
CA HIS A 154 22.05 -0.87 -0.87
C HIS A 154 21.88 0.52 -0.24
N LEU A 155 21.14 0.70 0.87
CA LEU A 155 21.01 2.02 1.52
C LEU A 155 22.24 2.42 2.36
N GLN A 156 23.24 1.54 2.54
CA GLN A 156 24.48 1.88 3.29
C GLN A 156 25.33 3.00 2.65
N GLY A 157 24.88 3.66 1.58
CA GLY A 157 25.50 4.87 1.03
C GLY A 157 24.52 5.94 0.53
N GLN A 158 23.20 5.72 0.59
CA GLN A 158 22.23 6.74 0.18
C GLN A 158 21.98 7.69 1.33
N LYS A 159 22.45 8.93 1.20
CA LYS A 159 22.27 9.96 2.23
C LYS A 159 20.77 10.23 2.39
N VAL A 160 20.23 9.93 3.57
CA VAL A 160 18.87 10.32 4.00
C VAL A 160 18.59 11.82 3.77
N GLU A 161 19.65 12.64 3.72
CA GLU A 161 19.61 14.06 3.37
C GLU A 161 18.94 14.36 2.02
N GLU A 162 19.05 13.47 1.02
CA GLU A 162 18.56 13.70 -0.35
C GLU A 162 17.04 13.83 -0.42
N TYR A 163 16.31 13.21 0.51
CA TYR A 163 14.83 13.20 0.53
C TYR A 163 14.22 14.07 1.63
N SER A 164 15.05 14.77 2.42
CA SER A 164 14.63 15.62 3.55
C SER A 164 13.55 16.64 3.17
N ASP A 165 13.65 17.21 1.96
CA ASP A 165 12.71 18.22 1.45
C ASP A 165 11.27 17.73 1.27
N ILE A 166 11.12 16.47 0.92
CA ILE A 166 9.84 15.87 0.53
C ILE A 166 9.34 14.85 1.55
N CYS A 167 10.15 14.58 2.58
CA CYS A 167 9.82 13.73 3.70
C CYS A 167 8.99 14.51 4.73
N LYS A 168 7.85 13.91 5.10
CA LYS A 168 7.10 14.28 6.31
C LYS A 168 7.28 13.15 7.32
N ALA A 169 7.63 13.47 8.56
CA ALA A 169 7.97 12.48 9.57
C ALA A 169 7.21 12.70 10.88
N THR A 170 6.65 11.66 11.46
CA THR A 170 6.03 11.71 12.78
C THR A 170 6.70 10.66 13.64
N ALA A 171 7.39 11.05 14.71
CA ALA A 171 7.91 10.10 15.68
C ALA A 171 6.90 9.93 16.82
N ASN A 172 6.47 8.70 17.08
CA ASN A 172 5.62 8.39 18.23
C ASN A 172 6.45 7.61 19.25
N LEU A 173 6.71 8.24 20.38
CA LEU A 173 7.32 7.61 21.54
C LEU A 173 6.22 6.91 22.34
N ARG A 174 6.20 5.58 22.27
CA ARG A 174 5.36 4.76 23.14
C ARG A 174 6.21 4.27 24.30
N PHE A 175 5.86 4.70 25.50
CA PHE A 175 6.35 4.08 26.72
C PHE A 175 5.60 2.76 26.87
N TRP A 176 6.17 1.67 26.34
CA TRP A 176 5.54 0.36 26.44
C TRP A 176 5.35 -0.02 27.90
N ASP A 177 4.10 -0.28 28.29
CA ASP A 177 3.68 -0.94 29.53
C ASP A 177 4.46 -0.52 30.80
N MET A 178 4.79 0.78 30.90
CA MET A 178 5.45 1.32 32.07
C MET A 178 4.46 1.25 33.24
N PRO A 179 4.71 0.44 34.29
CA PRO A 179 3.73 0.21 35.35
C PRO A 179 3.40 1.46 36.17
N TYR A 180 4.15 2.55 35.99
CA TYR A 180 4.21 3.69 36.88
C TYR A 180 3.81 5.00 36.18
N GLN A 181 3.32 5.97 36.95
CA GLN A 181 3.00 7.30 36.43
C GLN A 181 4.30 8.07 36.22
N CYS A 182 4.62 8.40 34.97
CA CYS A 182 5.72 9.28 34.65
C CYS A 182 5.18 10.65 34.20
N PHE A 183 5.79 11.72 34.69
CA PHE A 183 5.59 13.06 34.16
C PHE A 183 6.72 13.35 33.18
N ALA A 184 6.38 13.70 31.95
CA ALA A 184 7.34 14.05 30.92
C ALA A 184 7.19 15.54 30.59
N ASP A 185 8.26 16.30 30.84
CA ASP A 185 8.37 17.67 30.34
C ASP A 185 9.27 17.64 29.11
N LEU A 186 8.66 17.62 27.93
CA LEU A 186 9.33 17.43 26.65
C LEU A 186 9.17 18.68 25.79
N THR A 187 10.29 19.18 25.27
CA THR A 187 10.34 20.30 24.35
C THR A 187 11.00 19.86 23.05
N SER A 188 10.64 20.50 21.93
CA SER A 188 11.24 20.22 20.63
C SER A 188 11.72 21.50 19.97
N ASN A 189 12.84 21.42 19.26
CA ASN A 189 13.34 22.53 18.46
C ASN A 189 12.52 22.75 17.17
N HIS A 190 11.73 21.76 16.76
CA HIS A 190 10.92 21.75 15.54
C HIS A 190 9.77 20.75 15.68
N GLY A 191 8.64 21.06 15.06
CA GLY A 191 7.43 20.24 15.16
C GLY A 191 6.65 20.48 16.45
N ALA A 192 5.62 19.68 16.66
CA ALA A 192 4.75 19.75 17.83
C ALA A 192 4.84 18.47 18.66
N VAL A 193 4.97 18.63 19.97
CA VAL A 193 4.96 17.53 20.93
C VAL A 193 3.61 17.50 21.63
N ASN A 194 2.94 16.36 21.58
CA ASN A 194 1.66 16.13 22.23
C ASN A 194 1.78 14.92 23.16
N ILE A 195 1.42 15.08 24.42
CA ILE A 195 1.32 13.97 25.37
C ILE A 195 -0.14 13.54 25.41
N LEU A 196 -0.42 12.33 24.93
CA LEU A 196 -1.78 11.79 24.81
C LEU A 196 -2.24 11.18 26.14
N ALA A 197 -3.55 11.07 26.33
CA ALA A 197 -4.17 10.54 27.56
C ALA A 197 -3.74 9.09 27.88
N ASN A 198 -3.32 8.32 26.88
CA ASN A 198 -2.78 6.97 27.02
C ASN A 198 -1.27 6.94 27.38
N LYS A 199 -0.72 8.05 27.88
CA LYS A 199 0.71 8.21 28.20
C LYS A 199 1.65 8.00 27.00
N THR A 200 1.17 8.13 25.76
CA THR A 200 2.02 8.14 24.56
C THR A 200 2.46 9.56 24.26
N CYS A 201 3.75 9.77 24.03
CA CYS A 201 4.26 11.04 23.52
C CYS A 201 4.31 10.98 21.98
N SER A 202 3.60 11.89 21.31
CA SER A 202 3.59 12.01 19.86
C SER A 202 4.33 13.27 19.44
N TRP A 203 5.33 13.11 18.59
CA TRP A 203 6.10 14.19 17.98
C TRP A 203 5.80 14.27 16.49
N SER A 204 5.03 15.27 16.11
CA SER A 204 4.74 15.54 14.70
C SER A 204 5.77 16.50 14.14
N ILE A 205 6.67 15.98 13.29
CA ILE A 205 7.60 16.79 12.50
C ILE A 205 6.92 17.01 11.15
N GLY A 206 6.79 18.26 10.73
CA GLY A 206 6.23 18.56 9.41
C GLY A 206 7.19 18.14 8.29
N ARG A 207 7.46 19.08 7.40
CA ARG A 207 8.61 18.96 6.50
C ARG A 207 9.91 18.99 7.30
N ILE A 208 10.88 18.14 6.99
CA ILE A 208 12.17 18.14 7.70
C ILE A 208 12.97 19.38 7.27
N PRO A 209 13.39 20.25 8.22
CA PRO A 209 14.24 21.40 7.94
C PRO A 209 15.65 20.99 7.51
N LYS A 210 16.25 21.76 6.59
CA LYS A 210 17.59 21.51 6.04
C LYS A 210 18.73 22.14 6.84
N ASP A 211 18.41 23.21 7.55
CA ASP A 211 19.34 24.06 8.28
C ASP A 211 19.72 23.47 9.64
N LYS A 212 18.79 22.75 10.28
CA LYS A 212 19.02 22.13 11.59
C LYS A 212 18.19 20.87 11.75
N ALA A 213 18.81 19.80 12.22
CA ALA A 213 18.09 18.56 12.50
C ALA A 213 17.00 18.75 13.57
N PRO A 214 15.77 18.23 13.35
CA PRO A 214 14.76 18.17 14.39
C PRO A 214 15.28 17.42 15.62
N SER A 215 15.04 17.96 16.81
CA SER A 215 15.38 17.33 18.07
C SER A 215 14.27 17.55 19.09
N MET A 216 13.98 16.51 19.88
CA MET A 216 13.20 16.60 21.10
C MET A 216 14.11 16.34 22.29
N SER A 217 13.93 17.09 23.37
CA SER A 217 14.67 16.93 24.62
C SER A 217 13.80 17.32 25.80
N GLY A 218 14.04 16.69 26.95
CA GLY A 218 13.27 16.98 28.14
C GLY A 218 13.57 16.03 29.28
N THR A 219 12.79 16.16 30.35
CA THR A 219 12.99 15.40 31.58
C THR A 219 11.82 14.45 31.78
N LEU A 220 12.13 13.19 32.11
CA LEU A 220 11.16 12.19 32.52
C LEU A 220 11.32 11.98 34.03
N ALA A 221 10.32 12.37 34.82
CA ALA A 221 10.27 12.07 36.23
C ALA A 221 9.70 10.66 36.43
N LEU A 222 10.48 9.79 37.07
CA LEU A 222 10.06 8.47 37.54
C LEU A 222 9.48 8.61 38.96
N GLU A 223 8.55 7.72 39.31
CA GLU A 223 7.98 7.68 40.66
C GLU A 223 9.04 7.28 41.71
N THR A 224 8.85 7.73 42.96
CA THR A 224 9.85 7.91 44.02
C THR A 224 10.74 6.71 44.39
N ASP A 225 10.43 5.50 43.91
CA ASP A 225 11.13 4.26 44.26
C ASP A 225 11.86 3.59 43.07
N LEU A 226 11.95 4.27 41.91
CA LEU A 226 12.70 3.78 40.73
C LEU A 226 13.93 4.66 40.44
N GLU A 227 15.13 4.15 40.72
CA GLU A 227 16.38 4.85 40.38
C GLU A 227 16.73 4.76 38.87
N ARG A 228 16.24 3.72 38.16
CA ARG A 228 16.52 3.46 36.74
C ARG A 228 15.34 2.76 36.06
N LEU A 229 15.20 2.99 34.75
CA LEU A 229 14.27 2.25 33.89
C LEU A 229 14.75 0.79 33.73
N ASN A 230 13.85 -0.17 33.94
CA ASN A 230 14.12 -1.59 33.69
C ASN A 230 13.89 -1.99 32.22
N VAL A 231 13.15 -1.17 31.47
CA VAL A 231 12.88 -1.32 30.05
C VAL A 231 13.13 0.02 29.38
N PHE A 232 14.00 0.04 28.38
CA PHE A 232 14.25 1.24 27.59
C PHE A 232 13.09 1.47 26.61
N PRO A 233 12.62 2.72 26.45
CA PRO A 233 11.53 3.00 25.53
C PRO A 233 11.97 2.74 24.08
N THR A 234 11.00 2.35 23.26
CA THR A 234 11.18 2.21 21.81
C THR A 234 10.39 3.32 21.10
N PHE A 235 11.02 3.91 20.10
CA PHE A 235 10.42 4.95 19.29
C PHE A 235 9.86 4.33 18.01
N GLN A 236 8.57 4.50 17.79
CA GLN A 236 7.96 4.13 16.52
C GLN A 236 7.97 5.35 15.59
N VAL A 237 8.68 5.25 14.48
CA VAL A 237 8.80 6.35 13.52
C VAL A 237 7.83 6.12 12.37
N GLY A 238 6.92 7.07 12.16
CA GLY A 238 6.13 7.19 10.95
C GLY A 238 6.80 8.15 9.99
N PHE A 239 6.80 7.87 8.70
CA PHE A 239 7.16 8.85 7.68
C PHE A 239 6.41 8.58 6.38
N ARG A 240 6.37 9.61 5.53
CA ARG A 240 5.81 9.53 4.19
C ARG A 240 6.61 10.38 3.22
N ILE A 241 7.03 9.76 2.12
CA ILE A 241 7.83 10.36 1.06
C ILE A 241 7.09 10.16 -0.27
N MET A 242 6.64 11.27 -0.87
CA MET A 242 5.97 11.24 -2.17
C MET A 242 7.00 11.28 -3.30
N GLY A 243 6.77 10.50 -4.36
CA GLY A 243 7.60 10.49 -5.57
C GLY A 243 8.86 9.63 -5.49
N VAL A 244 9.03 8.85 -4.41
CA VAL A 244 10.24 8.04 -4.18
C VAL A 244 9.84 6.59 -3.91
N ALA A 245 10.64 5.68 -4.45
CA ALA A 245 10.70 4.27 -4.14
C ALA A 245 12.08 3.98 -3.53
N LEU A 246 12.15 3.71 -2.22
CA LEU A 246 13.41 3.45 -1.50
C LEU A 246 14.09 2.14 -1.94
N SER A 247 13.35 1.21 -2.54
CA SER A 247 13.96 0.04 -3.19
C SER A 247 14.77 0.41 -4.44
N ALA A 248 14.62 1.64 -4.92
CA ALA A 248 15.07 2.13 -6.22
C ALA A 248 14.42 1.42 -7.42
N LEU A 249 13.28 0.75 -7.25
CA LEU A 249 12.53 0.18 -8.38
C LEU A 249 12.11 1.28 -9.34
N GLN A 250 12.45 1.10 -10.61
CA GLN A 250 12.07 2.03 -11.66
C GLN A 250 11.19 1.33 -12.68
N ILE A 251 10.03 1.95 -12.98
CA ILE A 251 9.20 1.55 -14.10
C ILE A 251 9.89 2.01 -15.38
N ASP A 252 10.20 1.07 -16.27
CA ASP A 252 10.77 1.37 -17.59
C ASP A 252 9.68 1.75 -18.58
N LYS A 253 8.71 0.85 -18.76
CA LYS A 253 7.69 1.02 -19.81
C LYS A 253 6.36 0.40 -19.45
N LEU A 254 5.28 1.10 -19.80
CA LEU A 254 3.90 0.60 -19.84
C LEU A 254 3.32 0.74 -21.24
N ASP A 255 3.07 -0.37 -21.91
CA ASP A 255 2.40 -0.41 -23.21
C ASP A 255 0.96 -0.88 -23.07
N LEU A 256 0.07 -0.30 -23.88
CA LEU A 256 -1.36 -0.64 -23.95
C LEU A 256 -1.74 -0.96 -25.39
N ARG A 257 -2.46 -2.06 -25.58
CA ARG A 257 -3.01 -2.51 -26.87
C ARG A 257 -4.52 -2.69 -26.76
N ASN A 258 -5.18 -2.84 -27.90
CA ASN A 258 -6.63 -3.11 -28.02
C ASN A 258 -7.52 -2.01 -27.41
N LEU A 259 -7.11 -0.76 -27.57
CA LEU A 259 -7.89 0.41 -27.17
C LEU A 259 -8.26 1.24 -28.40
N PRO A 260 -9.48 1.83 -28.45
CA PRO A 260 -9.93 2.62 -29.58
C PRO A 260 -9.18 3.96 -29.70
N ASN A 261 -8.75 4.53 -28.57
CA ASN A 261 -8.05 5.81 -28.48
C ASN A 261 -6.80 5.67 -27.61
N ARG A 262 -5.83 6.57 -27.80
CA ARG A 262 -4.61 6.63 -26.98
C ARG A 262 -5.00 6.93 -25.52
N PRO A 263 -4.68 6.05 -24.55
CA PRO A 263 -5.04 6.27 -23.16
C PRO A 263 -4.09 7.26 -22.49
N TYR A 264 -4.57 7.91 -21.43
CA TYR A 264 -3.73 8.61 -20.48
C TYR A 264 -3.01 7.60 -19.57
N LYS A 265 -1.74 7.86 -19.24
CA LYS A 265 -0.93 7.01 -18.37
C LYS A 265 -0.36 7.88 -17.24
N GLY A 266 -0.60 7.50 -16.00
CA GLY A 266 -0.02 8.15 -14.82
C GLY A 266 0.89 7.19 -14.05
N PHE A 267 1.98 7.72 -13.51
CA PHE A 267 2.88 6.99 -12.63
C PHE A 267 3.14 7.81 -11.38
N ARG A 268 3.18 7.13 -10.24
CA ARG A 268 3.52 7.75 -8.97
C ARG A 268 4.25 6.73 -8.10
N ALA A 269 5.21 7.22 -7.34
CA ALA A 269 5.83 6.45 -6.27
C ALA A 269 5.46 7.06 -4.91
N LEU A 270 5.37 6.22 -3.90
CA LEU A 270 5.12 6.60 -2.52
C LEU A 270 5.88 5.61 -1.65
N THR A 271 6.72 6.12 -0.76
CA THR A 271 7.28 5.31 0.32
C THR A 271 6.77 5.81 1.67
N GLN A 272 6.41 4.90 2.56
CA GLN A 272 5.99 5.21 3.92
C GLN A 272 6.62 4.25 4.92
N ALA A 273 6.59 4.62 6.20
CA ALA A 273 7.01 3.71 7.26
C ALA A 273 5.99 2.57 7.44
N GLY A 274 6.49 1.34 7.54
CA GLY A 274 5.78 0.22 8.12
C GLY A 274 6.10 0.12 9.62
N GLU A 275 6.73 -0.97 10.03
CA GLU A 275 7.29 -1.17 11.37
C GLU A 275 8.71 -0.58 11.44
N PHE A 276 8.79 0.75 11.63
CA PHE A 276 10.06 1.43 11.84
C PHE A 276 10.26 1.74 13.33
N GLU A 277 11.21 1.04 13.94
CA GLU A 277 11.52 1.09 15.36
C GLU A 277 12.95 1.60 15.59
N VAL A 278 13.11 2.54 16.52
CA VAL A 278 14.41 2.94 17.06
C VAL A 278 14.43 2.59 18.53
N ARG A 279 15.41 1.80 18.95
CA ARG A 279 15.56 1.34 20.34
C ARG A 279 16.53 2.25 21.08
N SER A 280 16.16 2.61 22.31
CA SER A 280 17.02 3.34 23.25
C SER A 280 17.90 2.41 24.08
#